data_AF-A0A973TF92-F1
#
_entry.id   AF-A0A973TF92-F1
#
_cell.length_a   1.000
_cell.length_b   1.000
_cell.length_c   1.000
_cell.angle_alpha   90.00
_cell.angle_beta   90.00
_cell.angle_gamma   90.00
#
_symmetry.space_group_name_H-M   'P 1'
#
loop_
_entity.id
_entity.type
_entity.pdbx_description
1 polymer ?
#
loop_
_entity_poly.entity_id
_entity_poly.type
_entity_poly.pdbx_seq_one_letter_code
_entity_poly.pdbx_strand_id
1 'polypeptide(L)'
;MSRHVPLPLDDRTRRWALWSTGACLLPLLLQLPAQLAGGIAASAIAVVALSWRRPVPSLLRLLIALALIALVLGLSRFAIGRDTGCALLAAMLAVKPAETFNLRDGRSLMGFALFAPFATFLLDQGPLSLALALCAVLLVLATLQRMAELESGDVRPMGPGQRLKGIGRLLAVGLPIALAAFWLFPRMASPIWGIPERAMARTGLS
;
A
#
# COMPACT_ATOMS: atom_id res chain seq x y z
N MET A 1 -10.13 -7.57 33.07
CA MET A 1 -10.13 -7.01 31.70
C MET A 1 -9.39 -5.68 31.72
N SER A 2 -8.08 -5.69 31.44
CA SER A 2 -7.29 -4.47 31.30
C SER A 2 -7.78 -3.71 30.06
N ARG A 3 -8.28 -2.49 30.24
CA ARG A 3 -8.61 -1.61 29.10
C ARG A 3 -7.30 -1.29 28.38
N HIS A 4 -7.08 -1.88 27.21
CA HIS A 4 -6.00 -1.46 26.32
C HIS A 4 -6.27 -0.02 25.89
N VAL A 5 -5.63 0.94 26.55
CA VAL A 5 -5.65 2.34 26.12
C VAL A 5 -4.93 2.40 24.78
N PRO A 6 -5.58 2.87 23.70
CA PRO A 6 -4.95 2.92 22.38
C PRO A 6 -3.76 3.88 22.43
N LEU A 7 -2.57 3.35 22.14
CA LEU A 7 -1.34 4.13 22.11
C LEU A 7 -1.39 5.14 20.95
N PRO A 8 -1.25 6.46 21.22
CA PRO A 8 -1.26 7.48 20.18
C PRO A 8 -0.04 7.34 19.29
N LEU A 9 -0.21 7.66 18.00
CA LEU A 9 0.89 7.63 17.04
C LEU A 9 1.68 8.95 17.12
N ASP A 10 2.99 8.89 17.38
CA ASP A 10 3.83 10.09 17.36
C ASP A 10 3.97 10.66 15.94
N ASP A 11 4.17 11.98 15.85
CA ASP A 11 4.27 12.69 14.57
C ASP A 11 5.36 12.14 13.65
N ARG A 12 6.48 11.69 14.21
CA ARG A 12 7.58 11.16 13.41
C ARG A 12 7.17 9.80 12.81
N THR A 13 6.61 8.88 13.59
CA THR A 13 6.12 7.59 13.06
C THR A 13 4.99 7.79 12.06
N ARG A 14 4.11 8.76 12.30
CA ARG A 14 3.07 9.13 11.34
C ARG A 14 3.65 9.60 10.01
N ARG A 15 4.69 10.45 10.01
CA ARG A 15 5.37 10.85 8.77
C ARG A 15 5.97 9.65 8.04
N TRP A 16 6.62 8.72 8.74
CA TRP A 16 7.15 7.48 8.14
C TRP A 16 6.05 6.63 7.49
N ALA A 17 4.88 6.54 8.13
CA ALA A 17 3.70 5.89 7.55
C ALA A 17 3.21 6.60 6.29
N LEU A 18 3.15 7.94 6.28
CA LEU A 18 2.75 8.71 5.10
C LEU A 18 3.73 8.53 3.94
N TRP A 19 5.03 8.61 4.20
CA TRP A 19 6.07 8.37 3.18
C TRP A 19 6.01 6.96 2.60
N SER A 20 5.84 5.95 3.46
CA SER A 20 5.71 4.55 3.02
C SER A 20 4.44 4.33 2.20
N THR A 21 3.32 4.93 2.61
CA THR A 21 2.06 4.90 1.86
C THR A 21 2.22 5.55 0.49
N GLY A 22 2.87 6.72 0.43
CA GLY A 22 3.19 7.39 -0.84
C GLY A 22 4.09 6.54 -1.74
N ALA A 23 5.11 5.90 -1.18
CA ALA A 23 5.99 4.99 -1.92
C ALA A 23 5.24 3.75 -2.46
N CYS A 24 4.28 3.21 -1.71
CA CYS A 24 3.40 2.14 -2.17
C CYS A 24 2.45 2.58 -3.28
N LEU A 25 1.89 3.79 -3.16
CA LEU A 25 0.91 4.33 -4.09
C LEU A 25 1.55 4.81 -5.40
N LEU A 26 2.77 5.34 -5.36
CA LEU A 26 3.48 5.92 -6.51
C LEU A 26 3.56 4.97 -7.73
N PRO A 27 4.11 3.75 -7.63
CA PRO A 27 4.23 2.89 -8.81
C PRO A 27 2.86 2.49 -9.38
N LEU A 28 1.83 2.38 -8.54
CA LEU A 28 0.46 2.14 -8.98
C LEU A 28 -0.08 3.33 -9.79
N LEU A 29 0.12 4.56 -9.30
CA LEU A 29 -0.32 5.77 -10.01
C LEU A 29 0.36 5.93 -11.37
N LEU A 30 1.62 5.54 -11.49
CA LEU A 30 2.36 5.59 -12.77
C LEU A 30 1.76 4.68 -13.86
N GLN A 31 0.97 3.69 -13.47
CA GLN A 31 0.35 2.73 -14.39
C GLN A 31 -1.11 3.05 -14.68
N LEU A 32 -1.73 3.95 -13.92
CA LEU A 32 -3.11 4.39 -14.17
C LEU A 32 -3.15 5.45 -15.27
N PRO A 33 -4.28 5.58 -16.00
CA PRO A 33 -4.51 6.71 -16.89
C PRO A 33 -4.28 8.04 -16.19
N ALA A 34 -3.62 8.99 -16.86
CA ALA A 34 -3.14 10.24 -16.24
C ALA A 34 -4.24 11.02 -15.50
N GLN A 35 -5.48 11.00 -16.00
CA GLN A 35 -6.63 11.64 -15.34
C GLN A 35 -6.96 10.99 -13.98
N LEU A 36 -6.98 9.66 -13.92
CA LEU A 36 -7.20 8.91 -12.68
C LEU A 36 -6.04 9.09 -11.72
N ALA A 37 -4.81 8.94 -12.22
CA ALA A 37 -3.60 9.12 -11.43
C ALA A 37 -3.55 10.52 -10.81
N GLY A 38 -3.82 11.56 -11.60
CA GLY A 38 -3.86 12.95 -11.14
C GLY A 38 -4.94 13.20 -10.08
N GLY A 39 -6.17 12.73 -10.32
CA GLY A 39 -7.27 12.90 -9.37
C GLY A 39 -7.02 12.19 -8.02
N ILE A 40 -6.49 10.97 -8.07
CA ILE A 40 -6.15 10.19 -6.87
C ILE A 40 -4.97 10.83 -6.13
N ALA A 41 -3.91 11.24 -6.84
CA ALA A 41 -2.75 11.90 -6.24
C ALA A 41 -3.13 13.22 -5.56
N ALA A 42 -3.90 14.07 -6.25
CA ALA A 42 -4.38 15.33 -5.69
C ALA A 42 -5.24 15.09 -4.44
N SER A 43 -6.13 14.10 -4.49
CA SER A 43 -6.96 13.73 -3.34
C SER A 43 -6.13 13.20 -2.18
N ALA A 44 -5.12 12.37 -2.43
CA ALA A 44 -4.21 11.87 -1.40
C ALA A 44 -3.49 13.02 -0.69
N ILE A 45 -2.94 13.96 -1.46
CA ILE A 45 -2.27 15.16 -0.92
C ILE A 45 -3.25 16.00 -0.10
N ALA A 46 -4.47 16.25 -0.62
CA ALA A 46 -5.49 17.01 0.08
C ALA A 46 -5.91 16.33 1.39
N VAL A 47 -6.16 15.02 1.38
CA VAL A 47 -6.50 14.23 2.57
C VAL A 47 -5.39 14.29 3.62
N VAL A 48 -4.13 14.16 3.22
CA VAL A 48 -2.99 14.27 4.13
C VAL A 48 -2.88 15.69 4.71
N ALA A 49 -3.06 16.72 3.89
CA ALA A 49 -3.02 18.11 4.33
C ALA A 49 -4.16 18.43 5.32
N LEU A 50 -5.40 18.02 5.00
CA LEU A 50 -6.58 18.22 5.84
C LEU A 50 -6.48 17.46 7.17
N SER A 51 -5.92 16.24 7.13
CA SER A 51 -5.75 15.42 8.33
C SER A 51 -4.53 15.79 9.16
N TRP A 52 -3.69 16.77 8.74
CA TRP A 52 -2.36 16.98 9.32
C TRP A 52 -2.39 17.28 10.82
N ARG A 53 -3.35 18.10 11.28
CA ARG A 53 -3.48 18.47 12.70
C ARG A 53 -4.66 17.81 13.42
N ARG A 54 -5.70 17.43 12.69
CA ARG A 54 -6.96 16.94 13.25
C ARG A 54 -7.55 15.82 12.39
N PRO A 55 -8.34 14.91 12.98
CA PRO A 55 -9.12 13.95 12.21
C PRO A 55 -10.06 14.66 11.25
N VAL A 56 -10.10 14.18 10.01
CA VAL A 56 -11.07 14.64 9.02
C VAL A 56 -12.46 14.17 9.48
N PRO A 57 -13.48 15.04 9.46
CA PRO A 57 -14.85 14.64 9.78
C PRO A 57 -15.30 13.44 8.94
N SER A 58 -16.02 12.50 9.55
CA SER A 58 -16.45 11.25 8.90
C SER A 58 -17.25 11.50 7.61
N LEU A 59 -18.12 12.51 7.61
CA LEU A 59 -18.91 12.90 6.44
C LEU A 59 -18.01 13.40 5.30
N LEU A 60 -17.03 14.27 5.58
CA LEU A 60 -16.12 14.77 4.55
C LEU A 60 -15.27 13.64 3.98
N ARG A 61 -14.79 12.73 4.82
CA ARG A 61 -14.05 11.53 4.39
C ARG A 61 -14.91 10.63 3.49
N LEU A 62 -16.18 10.42 3.86
CA LEU A 62 -17.13 9.66 3.05
C LEU A 62 -17.37 10.33 1.69
N LEU A 63 -17.57 11.65 1.66
CA LEU A 63 -17.76 12.40 0.42
C LEU A 63 -16.54 12.32 -0.50
N ILE A 64 -15.32 12.45 0.04
CA ILE A 64 -14.08 12.28 -0.75
C ILE A 64 -14.00 10.85 -1.31
N ALA A 65 -14.29 9.83 -0.50
CA ALA A 65 -14.29 8.44 -0.94
C ALA A 65 -15.31 8.18 -2.05
N LEU A 66 -16.55 8.66 -1.89
CA LEU A 66 -17.60 8.54 -2.91
C LEU A 66 -17.25 9.30 -4.19
N ALA A 67 -16.67 10.49 -4.08
CA ALA A 67 -16.21 11.25 -5.23
C ALA A 67 -15.11 10.52 -6.02
N LEU A 68 -14.13 9.92 -5.32
CA LEU A 68 -13.10 9.12 -5.96
C LEU A 68 -13.66 7.83 -6.59
N ILE A 69 -14.61 7.16 -5.94
CA ILE A 69 -15.29 6.00 -6.53
C ILE A 69 -16.03 6.41 -7.81
N ALA A 70 -16.80 7.52 -7.76
CA ALA A 70 -17.50 8.04 -8.92
C ALA A 70 -16.55 8.43 -10.06
N LEU A 71 -15.40 9.05 -9.73
CA LEU A 71 -14.35 9.37 -10.70
C LEU A 71 -13.82 8.11 -11.38
N VAL A 72 -13.49 7.07 -10.60
CA VAL A 72 -12.97 5.81 -11.14
C VAL A 72 -14.01 5.11 -12.00
N LEU A 73 -15.26 4.98 -11.54
CA LEU A 73 -16.33 4.32 -12.29
C LEU A 73 -16.70 5.12 -13.55
N GLY A 74 -16.75 6.45 -13.48
CA GLY A 74 -17.03 7.30 -14.63
C GLY A 74 -15.96 7.18 -15.71
N LEU A 75 -14.67 7.27 -15.35
CA LEU A 75 -13.57 7.18 -16.31
C LEU A 75 -13.32 5.75 -16.81
N SER A 76 -13.64 4.72 -16.03
CA SER A 76 -13.61 3.31 -16.46
C SER A 76 -14.87 2.89 -17.23
N ARG A 77 -15.83 3.79 -17.44
CA ARG A 77 -17.14 3.50 -18.07
C ARG A 77 -17.88 2.34 -17.40
N PHE A 78 -17.79 2.25 -16.07
CA PHE A 78 -18.36 1.19 -15.25
C PHE A 78 -17.88 -0.23 -15.62
N ALA A 79 -16.75 -0.35 -16.34
CA ALA A 79 -16.16 -1.64 -16.64
C ALA A 79 -15.65 -2.29 -15.34
N ILE A 80 -16.03 -3.55 -15.11
CA ILE A 80 -15.55 -4.34 -13.98
C ILE A 80 -14.35 -5.17 -14.46
N GLY A 81 -13.20 -4.98 -13.82
CA GLY A 81 -11.99 -5.69 -14.19
C GLY A 81 -10.78 -5.27 -13.38
N ARG A 82 -9.63 -5.82 -13.75
CA ARG A 82 -8.34 -5.61 -13.10
C ARG A 82 -8.00 -4.12 -12.98
N ASP A 83 -8.08 -3.36 -14.06
CA ASP A 83 -7.62 -1.97 -14.11
C ASP A 83 -8.50 -1.06 -13.23
N THR A 84 -9.82 -1.24 -13.29
CA THR A 84 -10.79 -0.57 -12.41
C THR A 84 -10.58 -0.93 -10.94
N GLY A 85 -10.36 -2.21 -10.62
CA GLY A 85 -10.06 -2.66 -9.27
C GLY A 85 -8.79 -2.05 -8.70
N CYS A 86 -7.73 -1.95 -9.51
CA CYS A 86 -6.48 -1.31 -9.15
C CYS A 86 -6.67 0.20 -8.88
N ALA A 87 -7.45 0.89 -9.72
CA ALA A 87 -7.78 2.31 -9.53
C ALA A 87 -8.63 2.56 -8.27
N LEU A 88 -9.61 1.70 -7.98
CA LEU A 88 -10.40 1.77 -6.75
C LEU A 88 -9.53 1.53 -5.51
N LEU A 89 -8.59 0.60 -5.57
CA LEU A 89 -7.63 0.36 -4.50
C LEU A 89 -6.76 1.59 -4.24
N ALA A 90 -6.22 2.19 -5.31
CA ALA A 90 -5.45 3.44 -5.23
C ALA A 90 -6.27 4.58 -4.59
N ALA A 91 -7.53 4.72 -4.99
CA ALA A 91 -8.46 5.68 -4.42
C ALA A 91 -8.71 5.44 -2.92
N MET A 92 -8.96 4.19 -2.51
CA MET A 92 -9.13 3.85 -1.09
C MET A 92 -7.85 4.15 -0.29
N LEU A 93 -6.68 3.87 -0.87
CA LEU A 93 -5.39 4.12 -0.23
C LEU A 93 -5.12 5.62 -0.07
N ALA A 94 -5.57 6.45 -1.02
CA ALA A 94 -5.47 7.90 -0.93
C ALA A 94 -6.28 8.48 0.26
N VAL A 95 -7.42 7.87 0.61
CA VAL A 95 -8.27 8.34 1.73
C VAL A 95 -7.81 7.78 3.08
N LYS A 96 -7.25 6.57 3.11
CA LYS A 96 -6.90 5.83 4.34
C LYS A 96 -6.06 6.59 5.37
N PRO A 97 -5.09 7.46 5.00
CA PRO A 97 -4.30 8.23 5.96
C PRO A 97 -5.10 9.15 6.88
N ALA A 98 -6.30 9.60 6.48
CA ALA A 98 -7.16 10.42 7.33
C ALA A 98 -7.76 9.67 8.53
N GLU A 99 -7.51 8.37 8.66
CA GLU A 99 -7.95 7.55 9.79
C GLU A 99 -6.81 7.24 10.78
N THR A 100 -5.58 7.70 10.52
CA THR A 100 -4.38 7.18 11.20
C THR A 100 -3.94 8.05 12.38
N PHE A 101 -4.49 7.78 13.58
CA PHE A 101 -4.19 8.53 14.82
C PHE A 101 -3.60 7.71 15.96
N ASN A 102 -3.77 6.39 15.93
CA ASN A 102 -3.19 5.48 16.92
C ASN A 102 -2.34 4.40 16.23
N LEU A 103 -1.57 3.66 17.02
CA LEU A 103 -0.70 2.59 16.51
C LEU A 103 -1.46 1.51 15.75
N ARG A 104 -2.67 1.16 16.17
CA ARG A 104 -3.51 0.16 15.50
C ARG A 104 -3.87 0.62 14.09
N ASP A 105 -4.34 1.85 13.95
CA ASP A 105 -4.69 2.43 12.65
C ASP A 105 -3.46 2.55 11.74
N GLY A 106 -2.29 2.87 12.32
CA GLY A 106 -1.02 2.91 11.60
C GLY A 106 -0.64 1.56 11.00
N ARG A 107 -0.79 0.47 11.76
CA ARG A 107 -0.54 -0.90 11.27
C ARG A 107 -1.55 -1.31 10.21
N SER A 108 -2.82 -0.97 10.39
CA SER A 108 -3.85 -1.20 9.37
C SER A 108 -3.58 -0.43 8.09
N LEU A 109 -3.09 0.81 8.16
CA LEU A 109 -2.66 1.58 6.99
C LEU A 109 -1.49 0.89 6.27
N MET A 110 -0.47 0.43 7.00
CA MET A 110 0.68 -0.28 6.42
C MET A 110 0.28 -1.59 5.75
N GLY A 111 -0.55 -2.40 6.41
CA GLY A 111 -1.09 -3.63 5.82
C GLY A 111 -1.90 -3.36 4.56
N PHE A 112 -2.73 -2.30 4.57
CA PHE A 112 -3.52 -1.89 3.41
C PHE A 112 -2.64 -1.35 2.26
N ALA A 113 -1.59 -0.58 2.59
CA ALA A 113 -0.67 -0.02 1.60
C ALA A 113 0.10 -1.08 0.80
N LEU A 114 0.40 -2.23 1.42
CA LEU A 114 1.09 -3.35 0.74
C LEU A 114 0.30 -3.94 -0.43
N PHE A 115 -1.02 -3.72 -0.51
CA PHE A 115 -1.79 -4.11 -1.68
C PHE A 115 -1.49 -3.27 -2.92
N ALA A 116 -0.97 -2.04 -2.80
CA ALA A 116 -0.68 -1.19 -3.96
C ALA A 116 0.52 -1.67 -4.79
N PRO A 117 1.67 -2.07 -4.19
CA PRO A 117 2.73 -2.78 -4.91
C PRO A 117 2.26 -4.09 -5.56
N PHE A 118 1.33 -4.82 -4.93
CA PHE A 118 0.72 -5.99 -5.55
C PHE A 118 -0.13 -5.62 -6.77
N ALA A 119 -1.00 -4.61 -6.65
CA ALA A 119 -1.81 -4.10 -7.76
C ALA A 119 -0.96 -3.58 -8.93
N THR A 120 0.18 -2.97 -8.61
CA THR A 120 1.21 -2.54 -9.58
C THR A 120 1.68 -3.73 -10.42
N PHE A 121 1.98 -4.88 -9.79
CA PHE A 121 2.41 -6.09 -10.51
C PHE A 121 1.32 -6.78 -11.33
N LEU A 122 0.04 -6.58 -10.98
CA LEU A 122 -1.06 -7.06 -11.81
C LEU A 122 -1.09 -6.34 -13.16
N LEU A 123 -0.66 -5.08 -13.18
CA LEU A 123 -0.73 -4.18 -14.33
C LEU A 123 0.58 -4.21 -15.15
N ASP A 124 1.75 -4.18 -14.52
CA ASP A 124 3.07 -4.24 -15.16
C ASP A 124 4.11 -4.99 -14.29
N GLN A 125 4.90 -5.84 -14.95
CA GLN A 125 5.95 -6.67 -14.33
C GLN A 125 7.36 -6.23 -14.73
N GLY A 126 7.51 -5.01 -15.25
CA GLY A 126 8.79 -4.46 -15.68
C GLY A 126 9.77 -4.21 -14.52
N PRO A 127 11.07 -4.04 -14.84
CA PRO A 127 12.13 -3.88 -13.84
C PRO A 127 11.97 -2.61 -12.99
N LEU A 128 11.41 -1.53 -13.55
CA LEU A 128 11.13 -0.30 -12.80
C LEU A 128 10.03 -0.51 -11.75
N SER A 129 8.93 -1.15 -12.14
CA SER A 129 7.83 -1.50 -11.23
C SER A 129 8.32 -2.41 -10.10
N LEU A 130 9.19 -3.39 -10.41
CA LEU A 130 9.85 -4.23 -9.42
C LEU A 130 10.69 -3.42 -8.44
N ALA A 131 11.57 -2.54 -8.94
CA ALA A 131 12.44 -1.73 -8.09
C ALA A 131 11.64 -0.80 -7.15
N LEU A 132 10.60 -0.15 -7.67
CA LEU A 132 9.73 0.73 -6.90
C LEU A 132 8.92 -0.05 -5.86
N ALA A 133 8.35 -1.20 -6.24
CA ALA A 133 7.61 -2.08 -5.33
C ALA A 133 8.50 -2.61 -4.19
N LEU A 134 9.73 -3.05 -4.51
CA LEU A 134 10.70 -3.47 -3.50
C LEU A 134 11.03 -2.33 -2.53
N CYS A 135 11.32 -1.13 -3.06
CA CYS A 135 11.57 0.05 -2.23
C CYS A 135 10.39 0.35 -1.30
N ALA A 136 9.16 0.30 -1.81
CA ALA A 136 7.95 0.51 -1.04
C ALA A 136 7.77 -0.52 0.08
N VAL A 137 7.98 -1.81 -0.21
CA VAL A 137 7.91 -2.89 0.80
C VAL A 137 8.95 -2.69 1.89
N LEU A 138 10.19 -2.33 1.54
CA LEU A 138 11.25 -2.07 2.52
C LEU A 138 10.90 -0.90 3.44
N LEU A 139 10.32 0.18 2.90
CA LEU A 139 9.86 1.33 3.69
C LEU A 139 8.69 0.96 4.63
N VAL A 140 7.76 0.13 4.17
CA VAL A 140 6.68 -0.39 5.02
C VAL A 140 7.24 -1.25 6.15
N LEU A 141 8.17 -2.16 5.88
CA LEU A 141 8.82 -2.99 6.91
C LEU A 141 9.57 -2.12 7.93
N ALA A 142 10.30 -1.10 7.47
CA ALA A 142 10.98 -0.15 8.34
C ALA A 142 10.00 0.61 9.24
N THR A 143 8.84 1.00 8.69
CA THR A 143 7.79 1.70 9.44
C THR A 143 7.10 0.79 10.45
N LEU A 144 6.82 -0.46 10.09
CA LEU A 144 6.26 -1.45 11.01
C LEU A 144 7.23 -1.77 12.15
N GLN A 145 8.53 -1.88 11.86
CA GLN A 145 9.55 -2.06 12.90
C GLN A 145 9.55 -0.86 13.87
N ARG A 146 9.51 0.37 13.35
CA ARG A 146 9.40 1.58 14.18
C ARG A 146 8.12 1.60 15.03
N MET A 147 6.99 1.15 14.50
CA MET A 147 5.73 1.04 15.25
C MET A 147 5.81 -0.04 16.34
N ALA A 148 6.60 -1.09 16.16
CA ALA A 148 6.85 -2.10 17.19
C ALA A 148 7.75 -1.56 18.31
N GLU A 149 8.80 -0.80 17.95
CA GLU A 149 9.69 -0.10 18.90
C GLU A 149 8.91 0.91 19.76
N LEU A 150 7.95 1.63 19.17
CA LEU A 150 7.09 2.56 19.91
C LEU A 150 6.20 1.83 20.93
N GLU A 151 5.65 0.67 20.57
CA GLU A 151 4.79 -0.12 21.45
C GLU A 151 5.55 -0.78 22.60
N SER A 152 6.79 -1.23 22.36
CA SER A 152 7.63 -1.80 23.41
C SER A 152 8.22 -0.77 24.37
N GLY A 153 8.09 0.52 24.06
CA GLY A 153 8.72 1.61 24.81
C GLY A 153 10.24 1.68 24.62
N ASP A 154 10.81 0.81 23.78
CA ASP A 154 12.25 0.68 23.55
C ASP A 154 12.69 1.56 22.37
N VAL A 155 12.31 2.84 22.41
CA VAL A 155 12.62 3.85 21.39
C VAL A 155 14.10 4.26 21.51
N ARG A 156 15.00 3.29 21.36
CA ARG A 156 16.43 3.56 21.27
C ARG A 156 16.73 4.19 19.91
N PRO A 157 17.60 5.20 19.84
CA PRO A 157 18.05 5.73 18.55
C PRO A 157 18.90 4.67 17.83
N MET A 158 18.24 3.81 17.06
CA MET A 158 18.92 2.83 16.22
C MET A 158 19.56 3.53 15.03
N GLY A 159 20.86 3.28 14.83
CA GLY A 159 21.58 3.77 13.66
C GLY A 159 21.04 3.15 12.35
N PRO A 160 21.25 3.80 11.19
CA PRO A 160 20.78 3.29 9.90
C PRO A 160 21.16 1.83 9.61
N GLY A 161 22.38 1.42 9.99
CA GLY A 161 22.86 0.05 9.82
C GLY A 161 22.12 -0.98 10.68
N GLN A 162 21.70 -0.62 11.90
CA GLN A 162 20.92 -1.53 12.75
C GLN A 162 19.51 -1.72 12.21
N ARG A 163 18.90 -0.67 11.63
CA ARG A 163 17.61 -0.78 10.95
C ARG A 163 17.70 -1.66 9.71
N LEU A 164 18.74 -1.49 8.90
CA LEU A 164 18.96 -2.34 7.73
C LEU A 164 19.17 -3.80 8.12
N LYS A 165 19.88 -4.07 9.23
CA LYS A 165 20.02 -5.41 9.80
C LYS A 165 18.68 -5.98 10.29
N GLY A 166 17.82 -5.16 10.88
CA GLY A 166 16.47 -5.54 11.28
C GLY A 166 15.61 -5.96 10.09
N ILE A 167 15.55 -5.11 9.06
CA ILE A 167 14.85 -5.40 7.79
C ILE A 167 15.45 -6.63 7.12
N GLY A 168 16.77 -6.75 7.06
CA GLY A 168 17.45 -7.91 6.50
C GLY A 168 17.11 -9.22 7.22
N ARG A 169 16.96 -9.20 8.55
CA ARG A 169 16.48 -10.36 9.32
C ARG A 169 15.04 -10.71 8.99
N LEU A 170 14.15 -9.72 8.90
CA LEU A 170 12.76 -9.93 8.51
C LEU A 170 12.67 -10.57 7.12
N LEU A 171 13.46 -10.08 6.17
CA LEU A 171 13.56 -10.67 4.83
C LEU A 171 14.13 -12.08 4.88
N ALA A 172 15.20 -12.33 5.64
CA ALA A 172 15.80 -13.66 5.76
C ALA A 172 14.82 -14.70 6.33
N VAL A 173 13.91 -14.30 7.21
CA VAL A 173 12.84 -15.16 7.74
C VAL A 173 11.69 -15.31 6.74
N GLY A 174 11.29 -14.24 6.06
CA GLY A 174 10.17 -14.27 5.12
C GLY A 174 10.49 -14.95 3.78
N LEU A 175 11.73 -14.84 3.30
CA LEU A 175 12.17 -15.37 2.02
C LEU A 175 12.00 -16.89 1.89
N PRO A 176 12.40 -17.75 2.84
CA PRO A 176 12.18 -19.19 2.72
C PRO A 176 10.69 -19.54 2.68
N ILE A 177 9.83 -18.82 3.41
CA ILE A 177 8.38 -19.03 3.38
C ILE A 177 7.83 -18.63 2.00
N ALA A 178 8.27 -17.49 1.47
CA ALA A 178 7.88 -17.03 0.13
C ALA A 178 8.34 -18.00 -0.96
N LEU A 179 9.57 -18.54 -0.87
CA LEU A 179 10.10 -19.54 -1.80
C LEU A 179 9.35 -20.87 -1.69
N ALA A 180 9.05 -21.33 -0.48
CA ALA A 180 8.25 -22.52 -0.26
C ALA A 180 6.84 -22.35 -0.85
N ALA A 181 6.18 -21.21 -0.60
CA ALA A 181 4.89 -20.90 -1.21
C ALA A 181 4.98 -20.84 -2.74
N PHE A 182 6.02 -20.20 -3.30
CA PHE A 182 6.22 -20.13 -4.74
C PHE A 182 6.40 -21.51 -5.40
N TRP A 183 7.11 -22.43 -4.73
CA TRP A 183 7.36 -23.76 -5.25
C TRP A 183 6.18 -24.73 -5.03
N LEU A 184 5.51 -24.64 -3.88
CA LEU A 184 4.40 -25.51 -3.52
C LEU A 184 3.08 -25.11 -4.20
N PHE A 185 2.86 -23.83 -4.50
CA PHE A 185 1.65 -23.38 -5.18
C PHE A 185 1.83 -23.36 -6.70
N PRO A 186 1.04 -24.16 -7.46
CA PRO A 186 1.09 -24.12 -8.91
C PRO A 186 0.66 -22.74 -9.41
N ARG A 187 1.53 -22.09 -10.19
CA ARG A 187 1.20 -20.85 -10.88
C ARG A 187 0.02 -21.10 -11.81
N MET A 188 -1.09 -20.39 -11.60
CA MET A 188 -2.24 -20.48 -12.50
C MET A 188 -1.86 -19.94 -13.88
N ALA A 189 -1.93 -20.79 -14.91
CA ALA A 189 -1.57 -20.43 -16.28
C ALA A 189 -2.53 -19.39 -16.91
N SER A 190 -3.73 -19.24 -16.35
CA SER A 190 -4.70 -18.23 -16.76
C SER A 190 -5.38 -17.59 -15.54
N PRO A 191 -5.70 -16.29 -15.61
CA PRO A 191 -6.44 -15.62 -14.55
C PRO A 191 -7.89 -16.13 -14.52
N ILE A 192 -8.34 -16.63 -13.36
CA ILE A 192 -9.73 -17.14 -13.20
C ILE A 192 -10.81 -16.05 -13.17
N TRP A 193 -10.40 -14.78 -13.21
CA TRP A 193 -11.24 -13.57 -13.13
C TRP A 193 -11.05 -12.65 -14.34
N GLY A 194 -10.41 -13.13 -15.42
CA GLY A 194 -10.15 -12.37 -16.64
C GLY A 194 -11.03 -12.80 -17.81
N ILE A 195 -11.38 -11.85 -18.69
CA ILE A 195 -11.96 -12.15 -20.01
C ILE A 195 -10.84 -12.75 -20.89
N PRO A 196 -11.07 -13.83 -21.68
CA PRO A 196 -10.02 -14.68 -22.26
C PRO A 196 -9.04 -14.06 -23.28
N GLU A 197 -9.03 -12.74 -23.50
CA GLU A 197 -8.40 -12.14 -24.69
C GLU A 197 -6.91 -11.81 -24.57
N ARG A 198 -6.25 -12.01 -23.42
CA ARG A 198 -4.79 -11.75 -23.30
C ARG A 198 -4.00 -12.81 -22.53
N ALA A 199 -4.40 -14.07 -22.66
CA ALA A 199 -3.56 -15.21 -22.26
C ALA A 199 -2.70 -15.68 -23.44
N MET A 200 -1.85 -14.81 -23.98
CA MET A 200 -0.75 -15.22 -24.87
C MET A 200 0.54 -14.59 -24.41
N ALA A 201 1.06 -15.07 -23.27
CA ALA A 201 2.49 -15.07 -23.03
C ALA A 201 2.99 -16.49 -23.27
N ARG A 202 3.47 -16.76 -24.50
CA ARG A 202 4.40 -17.86 -24.73
C ARG A 202 5.73 -17.43 -24.11
N THR A 203 6.16 -18.06 -23.03
CA THR A 203 7.55 -17.97 -22.59
C THR A 203 8.11 -19.37 -22.39
N GLY A 204 9.16 -19.64 -23.17
CA GLY A 204 10.23 -20.62 -22.99
C GLY A 204 9.99 -21.83 -22.08
N LEU A 205 10.08 -23.00 -22.71
CA LEU A 205 10.15 -24.37 -22.16
C LEU A 205 9.01 -24.74 -21.20
N SER A 206 7.78 -24.69 -21.69
CA SER A 206 7.03 -25.86 -22.18
C SER A 206 5.83 -25.38 -23.00
#